data_AF-A0A3S2BGC1-F1
#
_entry.id   AF-A0A3S2BGC1-F1
#
_cell.length_a   1.000
_cell.length_b   1.000
_cell.length_c   1.000
_cell.angle_alpha   90.00
_cell.angle_beta   90.00
_cell.angle_gamma   90.00
#
_symmetry.space_group_name_H-M   'P 1'
#
loop_
_entity.id
_entity.type
_entity.pdbx_description
1 polymer ?
#
loop_
_entity_poly.entity_id
_entity_poly.type
_entity_poly.pdbx_seq_one_letter_code
_entity_poly.pdbx_strand_id
1 'polypeptide(L)'
;LRPGSEASADPLIRRLVYAWVAQNIMLVISSILRLDLYVGIYALTYWRVAAFVWMGLVAAGLALIIARIALRKSNEWLLSANLLTLSLTLYAGCFINFAATIANYNVDHSLEMTGQGIPLDAWYLHSLGPGAFPALDRFLEHQGKTTAAGTVRELAGVRGSDEIWYRTIQQNWRAWSFRDWRLLRYLDTKEPFVIPSAIEPSMPGR
;
A
#
# COMPACT_ATOMS: atom_id res chain seq x y z
N LEU A 1 -10.79 17.90 30.37
CA LEU A 1 -10.75 19.22 31.04
C LEU A 1 -12.19 19.68 31.26
N ARG A 2 -12.65 19.63 32.52
CA ARG A 2 -13.96 20.16 32.93
C ARG A 2 -13.94 21.69 32.81
N PRO A 3 -15.04 22.34 32.38
CA PRO A 3 -15.14 23.79 32.43
C PRO A 3 -15.24 24.21 33.91
N GLY A 4 -14.27 25.00 34.39
CA GLY A 4 -14.32 25.60 35.73
C GLY A 4 -13.16 25.28 36.70
N SER A 5 -12.16 24.48 36.34
CA SER A 5 -10.98 24.32 37.21
C SER A 5 -9.96 25.44 36.99
N GLU A 6 -9.46 26.05 38.07
CA GLU A 6 -8.49 27.16 38.10
C GLU A 6 -7.24 26.96 37.21
N ALA A 7 -6.90 25.71 36.87
CA ALA A 7 -5.87 25.35 35.89
C ALA A 7 -6.12 25.89 34.45
N SER A 8 -7.33 26.37 34.14
CA SER A 8 -7.67 26.97 32.84
C SER A 8 -7.29 28.45 32.73
N ALA A 9 -6.93 29.11 33.83
CA ALA A 9 -6.60 30.54 33.86
C ALA A 9 -5.11 30.82 33.62
N ASP A 10 -4.22 29.85 33.86
CA ASP A 10 -2.79 30.10 33.83
C ASP A 10 -2.20 29.96 32.40
N PRO A 11 -1.72 31.05 31.78
CA PRO A 11 -1.13 31.00 30.44
C PRO A 11 0.09 30.09 30.36
N LEU A 12 0.76 29.79 31.48
CA LEU A 12 1.89 28.85 31.54
C LEU A 12 1.45 27.41 31.25
N ILE A 13 0.36 26.96 31.87
CA ILE A 13 -0.18 25.61 31.65
C ILE A 13 -0.60 25.44 30.19
N ARG A 14 -1.24 26.46 29.61
CA ARG A 14 -1.63 26.42 28.19
C ARG A 14 -0.42 26.37 27.25
N ARG A 15 0.64 27.13 27.53
CA ARG A 15 1.90 27.07 26.76
C ARG A 15 2.57 25.71 26.88
N LEU A 16 2.60 25.12 28.07
CA LEU A 16 3.19 23.81 28.31
C LEU A 16 2.43 22.71 27.54
N VAL A 17 1.09 22.75 27.54
CA VAL A 17 0.28 21.83 26.74
C VAL A 17 0.58 21.98 25.24
N TYR A 18 0.66 23.20 24.72
CA TYR A 18 1.01 23.40 23.31
C TYR A 18 2.42 22.88 22.97
N ALA A 19 3.41 23.16 23.82
CA ALA A 19 4.77 22.66 23.64
C ALA A 19 4.81 21.13 23.67
N TRP A 20 4.09 20.51 24.60
CA TRP A 20 4.00 19.06 24.72
C TRP A 20 3.33 18.42 23.50
N VAL A 21 2.22 18.99 23.00
CA VAL A 21 1.57 18.46 21.79
C VAL A 21 2.47 18.65 20.56
N ALA A 22 3.14 19.79 20.42
CA ALA A 22 4.09 20.03 19.34
C ALA A 22 5.24 19.02 19.36
N GLN A 23 5.76 18.70 20.55
CA GLN A 23 6.78 17.65 20.72
C GLN A 23 6.26 16.28 20.24
N ASN A 24 5.03 15.92 20.58
CA ASN A 24 4.44 14.65 20.11
C ASN A 24 4.31 14.62 18.57
N ILE A 25 3.91 15.73 17.95
CA ILE A 25 3.86 15.83 16.48
C ILE A 25 5.27 15.61 15.89
N MET A 26 6.30 16.24 16.47
CA MET A 26 7.69 16.01 16.03
C MET A 26 8.14 14.56 16.17
N LEU A 27 7.74 13.87 17.26
CA LEU A 27 8.04 12.45 17.46
C LEU A 27 7.35 11.56 16.43
N VAL A 28 6.12 11.90 16.04
CA VAL A 28 5.39 11.20 14.98
C VAL A 28 6.10 11.40 13.64
N ILE A 29 6.49 12.64 13.30
CA ILE A 29 7.25 12.93 12.08
C ILE A 29 8.57 12.14 12.03
N SER A 30 9.30 12.10 13.15
CA SER A 30 10.54 11.31 13.26
C SER A 30 10.30 9.81 13.04
N SER A 31 9.20 9.27 13.57
CA SER A 31 8.79 7.88 13.36
C SER A 31 8.44 7.60 11.89
N ILE A 32 7.75 8.54 11.23
CA ILE A 32 7.44 8.45 9.79
C ILE A 32 8.73 8.43 8.96
N LEU A 33 9.66 9.36 9.19
CA LEU A 33 10.94 9.40 8.48
C LEU A 33 11.75 8.12 8.67
N ARG A 34 11.75 7.56 9.89
CA ARG A 34 12.40 6.28 10.15
C ARG A 34 11.76 5.15 9.35
N LEU A 35 10.43 5.08 9.32
CA LEU A 35 9.72 4.05 8.57
C LEU A 35 9.95 4.21 7.07
N ASP A 36 10.02 5.45 6.57
CA ASP A 36 10.30 5.77 5.16
C ASP A 36 11.70 5.29 4.74
N LEU A 37 12.73 5.61 5.52
CA LEU A 37 14.08 5.08 5.33
C LEU A 37 14.10 3.54 5.37
N TYR A 38 13.33 2.94 6.27
CA TYR A 38 13.23 1.48 6.38
C TYR A 38 12.52 0.85 5.18
N VAL A 39 11.53 1.53 4.59
CA VAL A 39 10.87 1.14 3.33
C VAL A 39 11.82 1.25 2.15
N GLY A 40 12.62 2.32 2.09
CA GLY A 40 13.65 2.46 1.06
C GLY A 40 14.65 1.30 1.05
N ILE A 41 14.95 0.75 2.24
CA ILE A 41 15.81 -0.43 2.35
C ILE A 41 15.01 -1.69 2.07
N TYR A 42 13.99 -2.01 2.85
CA TYR A 42 13.35 -3.35 2.89
C TYR A 42 12.06 -3.49 2.08
N ALA A 43 11.85 -2.63 1.08
CA ALA A 43 10.63 -2.54 0.29
C ALA A 43 9.36 -2.21 1.11
N LEU A 44 8.27 -1.92 0.41
CA LEU A 44 6.99 -1.55 1.00
C LEU A 44 6.14 -2.80 1.27
N THR A 45 5.46 -2.82 2.42
CA THR A 45 4.54 -3.91 2.79
C THR A 45 3.22 -3.35 3.32
N TYR A 46 2.18 -4.17 3.35
CA TYR A 46 0.86 -3.80 3.88
C TYR A 46 0.94 -3.19 5.28
N TRP A 47 1.68 -3.81 6.19
CA TRP A 47 1.80 -3.35 7.58
C TRP A 47 2.48 -1.99 7.69
N ARG A 48 3.42 -1.67 6.80
CA ARG A 48 4.08 -0.36 6.78
C ARG A 48 3.16 0.73 6.25
N VAL A 49 2.39 0.43 5.20
CA VAL A 49 1.35 1.35 4.70
C VAL A 49 0.32 1.62 5.78
N ALA A 50 -0.18 0.57 6.45
CA ALA A 50 -1.09 0.72 7.58
C ALA A 50 -0.49 1.57 8.70
N ALA A 51 0.79 1.36 9.03
CA ALA A 51 1.50 2.18 10.01
C ALA A 51 1.61 3.66 9.60
N PHE A 52 1.88 3.98 8.33
CA PHE A 52 1.87 5.37 7.86
C PHE A 52 0.49 6.02 8.01
N VAL A 53 -0.58 5.32 7.60
CA VAL A 53 -1.95 5.82 7.74
C VAL A 53 -2.28 6.06 9.22
N TRP A 54 -1.92 5.12 10.09
CA TRP A 54 -2.11 5.23 11.53
C TRP A 54 -1.35 6.42 12.13
N MET A 55 -0.06 6.57 11.83
CA MET A 55 0.75 7.70 12.29
C MET A 55 0.19 9.04 11.81
N GLY A 56 -0.29 9.10 10.55
CA GLY A 56 -0.97 10.26 10.01
C GLY A 56 -2.25 10.62 10.79
N LEU A 57 -3.06 9.61 11.13
CA LEU A 57 -4.27 9.79 11.93
C LEU A 57 -3.96 10.32 13.34
N VAL A 58 -2.90 9.78 13.98
CA VAL A 58 -2.43 10.27 15.29
C VAL A 58 -1.99 11.73 15.19
N ALA A 59 -1.19 12.09 14.17
CA ALA A 59 -0.78 13.48 13.96
C ALA A 59 -1.98 14.42 13.75
N ALA A 60 -2.98 13.99 12.97
CA ALA A 60 -4.21 14.75 12.77
C ALA A 60 -4.99 14.90 14.09
N GLY A 61 -5.11 13.84 14.89
CA GLY A 61 -5.76 13.89 16.20
C GLY A 61 -5.07 14.88 17.15
N LEU A 62 -3.74 14.90 17.18
CA LEU A 62 -2.95 15.88 17.94
C LEU A 62 -3.18 17.31 17.44
N ALA A 63 -3.21 17.52 16.12
CA ALA A 63 -3.52 18.81 15.53
C ALA A 63 -4.95 19.28 15.87
N LEU A 64 -5.93 18.37 15.88
CA LEU A 64 -7.31 18.67 16.31
C LEU A 64 -7.38 19.05 17.80
N ILE A 65 -6.55 18.46 18.66
CA ILE A 65 -6.44 18.88 20.06
C ILE A 65 -5.95 20.32 20.16
N ILE A 66 -4.90 20.70 19.40
CA ILE A 66 -4.42 22.09 19.33
C ILE A 66 -5.54 23.02 18.86
N ALA A 67 -6.20 22.66 17.75
CA ALA A 67 -7.28 23.44 17.16
C ALA A 67 -8.44 23.63 18.16
N ARG A 68 -8.82 22.58 18.88
CA ARG A 68 -9.85 22.64 19.93
C ARG A 68 -9.48 23.64 21.02
N ILE A 69 -8.24 23.62 21.54
CA ILE A 69 -7.79 24.55 22.59
C ILE A 69 -7.77 25.99 22.05
N ALA A 70 -7.30 26.19 20.82
CA ALA A 70 -7.26 27.51 20.18
C ALA A 70 -8.66 28.09 19.92
N LEU A 71 -9.60 27.27 19.45
CA LEU A 71 -10.97 27.65 19.12
C LEU A 71 -11.93 27.58 20.32
N ARG A 72 -11.43 27.22 21.52
CA ARG A 72 -12.21 26.99 22.75
C ARG A 72 -13.45 26.09 22.56
N LYS A 73 -13.33 25.05 21.72
CA LYS A 73 -14.43 24.13 21.40
C LYS A 73 -14.65 23.06 22.47
N SER A 74 -15.88 22.51 22.51
CA SER A 74 -16.28 21.45 23.46
C SER A 74 -15.56 20.13 23.19
N ASN A 75 -15.60 19.21 24.17
CA ASN A 75 -15.08 17.85 23.99
C ASN A 75 -15.87 17.09 22.91
N GLU A 76 -17.18 17.36 22.78
CA GLU A 76 -18.04 16.74 21.77
C GLU A 76 -17.60 17.11 20.36
N TRP A 77 -17.22 18.38 20.13
CA TRP A 77 -16.68 18.79 18.84
C TRP A 77 -15.40 18.03 18.48
N LEU A 78 -14.49 17.83 19.45
CA LEU A 78 -13.26 17.06 19.24
C LEU A 78 -13.57 15.60 18.90
N LEU A 79 -14.54 14.99 19.57
CA LEU A 79 -14.96 13.62 19.30
C LEU A 79 -15.52 13.50 17.87
N SER A 80 -16.44 14.39 17.49
CA SER A 80 -17.01 14.41 16.14
C SER A 80 -15.95 14.66 15.06
N ALA A 81 -14.97 15.54 15.31
CA ALA A 81 -13.89 15.80 14.37
C ALA A 81 -12.94 14.59 14.21
N ASN A 82 -12.61 13.89 15.30
CA ASN A 82 -11.81 12.67 15.23
C ASN A 82 -12.57 11.55 14.51
N LEU A 83 -13.87 11.38 14.81
CA LEU A 83 -14.70 10.40 14.14
C LEU A 83 -14.79 10.69 12.64
N LEU A 84 -15.01 11.95 12.26
CA LEU A 84 -15.02 12.38 10.85
C LEU A 84 -13.67 12.11 10.18
N THR A 85 -12.56 12.40 10.85
CA THR A 85 -11.21 12.15 10.30
C THR A 85 -10.97 10.66 10.11
N LEU A 86 -11.35 9.82 11.08
CA LEU A 86 -11.27 8.36 10.98
C LEU A 86 -12.15 7.85 9.84
N SER A 87 -13.41 8.27 9.77
CA SER A 87 -14.35 7.88 8.72
C SER A 87 -13.85 8.29 7.33
N LEU A 88 -13.32 9.51 7.19
CA LEU A 88 -12.74 9.99 5.93
C LEU A 88 -11.51 9.18 5.54
N THR A 89 -10.66 8.83 6.50
CA THR A 89 -9.47 8.00 6.25
C THR A 89 -9.85 6.60 5.77
N LEU A 90 -10.82 5.97 6.42
CA LEU A 90 -11.33 4.66 6.01
C LEU A 90 -12.02 4.73 4.65
N TYR A 91 -12.83 5.76 4.42
CA TYR A 91 -13.49 6.00 3.14
C TYR A 91 -12.49 6.18 2.00
N ALA A 92 -11.46 7.01 2.20
CA ALA A 92 -10.38 7.18 1.24
C ALA A 92 -9.63 5.85 0.99
N GLY A 93 -9.40 5.07 2.05
CA GLY A 93 -8.78 3.75 1.97
C GLY A 93 -9.52 2.77 1.05
N CYS A 94 -10.84 2.88 0.92
CA CYS A 94 -11.63 2.05 0.00
C CYS A 94 -11.33 2.31 -1.49
N PHE A 95 -10.85 3.51 -1.84
CA PHE A 95 -10.51 3.86 -3.23
C PHE A 95 -9.06 3.55 -3.58
N ILE A 96 -8.20 3.37 -2.59
CA ILE A 96 -6.77 3.13 -2.81
C ILE A 96 -6.55 1.62 -2.96
N ASN A 97 -6.02 1.22 -4.12
CA ASN A 97 -5.57 -0.16 -4.31
C ASN A 97 -4.19 -0.35 -3.70
N PHE A 98 -4.14 -0.59 -2.39
CA PHE A 98 -2.88 -0.82 -1.67
C PHE A 98 -2.03 -1.92 -2.31
N ALA A 99 -2.63 -3.00 -2.83
CA ALA A 99 -1.91 -4.05 -3.54
C ALA A 99 -1.15 -3.50 -4.76
N ALA A 100 -1.85 -2.76 -5.63
CA ALA A 100 -1.23 -2.19 -6.82
C ALA A 100 -0.17 -1.14 -6.47
N THR A 101 -0.44 -0.28 -5.48
CA THR A 101 0.53 0.74 -5.04
C THR A 101 1.81 0.10 -4.50
N ILE A 102 1.69 -0.91 -3.64
CA ILE A 102 2.83 -1.65 -3.09
C ILE A 102 3.59 -2.36 -4.20
N ALA A 103 2.89 -3.06 -5.09
CA ALA A 103 3.52 -3.80 -6.19
C ALA A 103 4.27 -2.87 -7.15
N ASN A 104 3.66 -1.75 -7.55
CA ASN A 104 4.32 -0.77 -8.42
C ASN A 104 5.56 -0.17 -7.75
N TYR A 105 5.44 0.26 -6.48
CA TYR A 105 6.58 0.82 -5.74
C TYR A 105 7.73 -0.18 -5.62
N ASN A 106 7.43 -1.43 -5.25
CA ASN A 106 8.44 -2.46 -5.05
C ASN A 106 9.14 -2.84 -6.36
N VAL A 107 8.42 -2.90 -7.48
CA VAL A 107 9.01 -3.14 -8.80
C VAL A 107 9.91 -1.97 -9.20
N ASP A 108 9.41 -0.73 -9.12
CA ASP A 108 10.15 0.46 -9.55
C ASP A 108 11.41 0.73 -8.68
N HIS A 109 11.42 0.30 -7.41
CA HIS A 109 12.59 0.38 -6.50
C HIS A 109 13.38 -0.94 -6.39
N SER A 110 13.11 -1.94 -7.23
CA SER A 110 13.84 -3.20 -7.16
C SER A 110 15.26 -3.06 -7.72
N LEU A 111 16.18 -3.83 -7.13
CA LEU A 111 17.56 -3.98 -7.63
C LEU A 111 17.60 -4.34 -9.12
N GLU A 112 16.61 -5.11 -9.55
CA GLU A 112 16.50 -5.67 -10.90
C GLU A 112 16.04 -4.65 -11.94
N MET A 113 15.28 -3.62 -11.53
CA MET A 113 14.86 -2.52 -12.42
C MET A 113 15.83 -1.34 -12.40
N THR A 114 16.38 -1.02 -11.24
CA THR A 114 17.12 0.24 -11.01
C THR A 114 18.63 0.02 -10.81
N GLY A 115 19.08 -1.23 -10.66
CA GLY A 115 20.49 -1.57 -10.37
C GLY A 115 20.94 -1.18 -8.95
N GLN A 116 20.04 -0.61 -8.15
CA GLN A 116 20.24 -0.24 -6.75
C GLN A 116 19.00 -0.67 -5.96
N GLY A 117 19.19 -1.16 -4.73
CA GLY A 117 18.09 -1.60 -3.86
C GLY A 117 18.19 -3.08 -3.48
N ILE A 118 17.06 -3.67 -3.08
CA ILE A 118 16.94 -5.08 -2.69
C ILE A 118 16.37 -5.91 -3.86
N PRO A 119 16.81 -7.18 -4.02
CA PRO A 119 16.18 -8.11 -4.97
C PRO A 119 14.67 -8.19 -4.75
N LEU A 120 13.91 -8.26 -5.84
CA LEU A 120 12.45 -8.23 -5.73
C LEU A 120 11.95 -9.54 -5.13
N ASP A 121 11.15 -9.45 -4.07
CA ASP A 121 10.42 -10.62 -3.56
C ASP A 121 9.19 -10.88 -4.44
N ALA A 122 9.42 -11.64 -5.52
CA ALA A 122 8.41 -11.98 -6.49
C ALA A 122 7.26 -12.82 -5.89
N TRP A 123 7.55 -13.65 -4.88
CA TRP A 123 6.54 -14.45 -4.19
C TRP A 123 5.65 -13.58 -3.30
N TYR A 124 6.23 -12.59 -2.62
CA TYR A 124 5.44 -11.59 -1.91
C TYR A 124 4.52 -10.85 -2.89
N LEU A 125 5.03 -10.37 -4.03
CA LEU A 125 4.21 -9.68 -5.04
C LEU A 125 3.08 -10.54 -5.59
N HIS A 126 3.32 -11.83 -5.83
CA HIS A 126 2.28 -12.76 -6.21
C HIS A 126 1.21 -12.90 -5.12
N SER A 127 1.61 -12.98 -3.84
CA SER A 127 0.67 -13.05 -2.70
C SER A 127 -0.20 -11.80 -2.50
N LEU A 128 0.17 -10.65 -3.11
CA LEU A 128 -0.65 -9.42 -3.09
C LEU A 128 -1.94 -9.58 -3.92
N GLY A 129 -2.01 -10.56 -4.81
CA GLY A 129 -3.18 -10.90 -5.62
C GLY A 129 -3.30 -10.09 -6.92
N PRO A 130 -4.49 -10.09 -7.55
CA PRO A 130 -4.68 -9.61 -8.94
C PRO A 130 -4.29 -8.14 -9.18
N GLY A 131 -4.35 -7.31 -8.14
CA GLY A 131 -3.93 -5.91 -8.22
C GLY A 131 -2.44 -5.72 -8.54
N ALA A 132 -1.61 -6.74 -8.32
CA ALA A 132 -0.17 -6.72 -8.60
C ALA A 132 0.18 -7.16 -10.03
N PHE A 133 -0.76 -7.72 -10.80
CA PHE A 133 -0.50 -8.24 -12.16
C PHE A 133 0.21 -7.22 -13.07
N PRO A 134 -0.21 -5.93 -13.14
CA PRO A 134 0.46 -4.98 -14.02
C PRO A 134 1.92 -4.69 -13.64
N ALA A 135 2.26 -4.78 -12.35
CA ALA A 135 3.62 -4.60 -11.88
C ALA A 135 4.47 -5.85 -12.17
N LEU A 136 3.90 -7.04 -11.93
CA LEU A 136 4.53 -8.32 -12.21
C LEU A 136 4.85 -8.49 -13.70
N ASP A 137 3.93 -8.08 -14.59
CA ASP A 137 4.14 -8.14 -16.03
C ASP A 137 5.31 -7.26 -16.48
N ARG A 138 5.42 -6.04 -15.95
CA ARG A 138 6.56 -5.15 -16.23
C ARG A 138 7.87 -5.77 -15.79
N PHE A 139 7.87 -6.41 -14.62
CA PHE A 139 9.05 -7.11 -14.10
C PHE A 139 9.46 -8.30 -14.97
N LEU A 140 8.52 -9.16 -15.34
CA LEU A 140 8.77 -10.30 -16.22
C LEU A 140 9.30 -9.87 -17.60
N GLU A 141 8.78 -8.78 -18.17
CA GLU A 141 9.26 -8.22 -19.45
C GLU A 141 10.69 -7.68 -19.37
N HIS A 142 11.09 -7.12 -18.22
CA HIS A 142 12.45 -6.64 -18.01
C HIS A 142 13.43 -7.81 -17.80
N GLN A 143 13.04 -8.80 -17.00
CA GLN A 143 13.87 -9.97 -16.68
C GLN A 143 13.97 -11.00 -17.81
N GLY A 144 12.95 -11.13 -18.66
CA GLY A 144 13.00 -11.97 -19.86
C GLY A 144 14.12 -11.59 -20.83
N LYS A 145 14.66 -10.37 -20.73
CA LYS A 145 15.82 -9.88 -21.49
C LYS A 145 17.16 -10.25 -20.86
N THR A 146 17.18 -10.67 -19.59
CA THR A 146 18.38 -10.78 -18.76
C THR A 146 18.50 -12.18 -18.16
N THR A 147 18.63 -13.22 -18.99
CA THR A 147 19.19 -14.59 -18.73
C THR A 147 18.88 -15.37 -17.43
N ALA A 148 18.04 -14.90 -16.51
CA ALA A 148 17.60 -15.62 -15.31
C ALA A 148 16.39 -16.51 -15.64
N ALA A 149 16.54 -17.38 -16.64
CA ALA A 149 15.43 -18.06 -17.31
C ALA A 149 14.67 -19.09 -16.43
N GLY A 150 15.23 -19.51 -15.30
CA GLY A 150 14.61 -20.52 -14.41
C GLY A 150 13.47 -19.95 -13.57
N THR A 151 13.81 -19.07 -12.62
CA THR A 151 12.86 -18.48 -11.66
C THR A 151 11.80 -17.62 -12.34
N VAL A 152 12.18 -16.89 -13.40
CA VAL A 152 11.27 -16.06 -14.20
C VAL A 152 10.22 -16.93 -14.90
N ARG A 153 10.60 -18.12 -15.38
CA ARG A 153 9.67 -19.02 -16.09
C ARG A 153 8.68 -19.69 -15.14
N GLU A 154 9.11 -20.08 -13.95
CA GLU A 154 8.21 -20.59 -12.91
C GLU A 154 7.19 -19.53 -12.50
N LEU A 155 7.66 -18.30 -12.24
CA LEU A 155 6.80 -17.16 -11.89
C LEU A 155 5.83 -16.77 -13.00
N ALA A 156 6.27 -16.81 -14.27
CA ALA A 156 5.39 -16.60 -15.43
C ALA A 156 4.31 -17.69 -15.54
N GLY A 157 4.66 -18.94 -15.20
CA GLY A 157 3.72 -20.06 -15.08
C GLY A 157 2.63 -19.79 -14.06
N VAL A 158 3.03 -19.46 -12.83
CA VAL A 158 2.10 -19.14 -11.74
C VAL A 158 1.21 -17.94 -12.11
N ARG A 159 1.80 -16.87 -12.66
CA ARG A 159 1.07 -15.67 -13.12
C ARG A 159 0.02 -16.01 -14.20
N GLY A 160 0.33 -16.91 -15.13
CA GLY A 160 -0.61 -17.37 -16.15
C GLY A 160 -1.80 -18.13 -15.54
N SER A 161 -1.54 -19.02 -14.59
CA SER A 161 -2.60 -19.73 -13.85
C SER A 161 -3.48 -18.78 -13.04
N ASP A 162 -2.90 -17.77 -12.40
CA ASP A 162 -3.64 -16.75 -11.63
C ASP A 162 -4.59 -15.93 -12.50
N GLU A 163 -4.16 -15.56 -13.72
CA GLU A 163 -5.02 -14.84 -14.66
C GLU A 163 -6.26 -15.67 -15.01
N ILE A 164 -6.08 -16.96 -15.31
CA ILE A 164 -7.19 -17.86 -15.66
C ILE A 164 -8.17 -17.99 -14.49
N TRP A 165 -7.64 -18.19 -13.27
CA TRP A 165 -8.46 -18.24 -12.05
C TRP A 165 -9.21 -16.93 -11.81
N TYR A 166 -8.54 -15.79 -11.97
CA TYR A 166 -9.13 -14.48 -11.78
C TYR A 166 -10.23 -14.18 -12.81
N ARG A 167 -10.01 -14.48 -14.09
CA ARG A 167 -11.03 -14.36 -15.14
C ARG A 167 -12.25 -15.23 -14.86
N THR A 168 -12.04 -16.43 -14.31
CA THR A 168 -13.15 -17.34 -13.93
C THR A 168 -14.02 -16.72 -12.83
N ILE A 169 -13.42 -16.10 -11.81
CA ILE A 169 -14.16 -15.40 -10.76
C ILE A 169 -14.94 -14.20 -11.30
N GLN A 170 -14.32 -13.46 -12.23
CA GLN A 170 -14.92 -12.26 -12.83
C GLN A 170 -16.08 -12.55 -13.79
N GLN A 171 -16.32 -13.82 -14.16
CA GLN A 171 -17.55 -14.22 -14.85
C GLN A 171 -18.79 -14.07 -13.96
N ASN A 172 -18.61 -14.07 -12.64
CA ASN A 172 -19.69 -13.82 -11.70
C ASN A 172 -20.00 -12.32 -11.65
N TRP A 173 -21.23 -11.94 -11.99
CA TRP A 173 -21.70 -10.55 -11.94
C TRP A 173 -21.52 -9.89 -10.56
N ARG A 174 -21.52 -10.68 -9.48
CA ARG A 174 -21.33 -10.20 -8.09
C ARG A 174 -19.88 -9.84 -7.78
N ALA A 175 -18.93 -10.38 -8.54
CA ALA A 175 -17.52 -10.06 -8.41
C ALA A 175 -17.13 -8.77 -9.14
N TRP A 176 -18.08 -8.16 -9.86
CA TRP A 176 -17.82 -6.94 -10.60
C TRP A 176 -17.54 -5.76 -9.67
N SER A 177 -16.39 -5.13 -9.87
CA SER A 177 -16.09 -3.80 -9.34
C SER A 177 -15.46 -2.94 -10.44
N PHE A 178 -15.54 -1.62 -10.31
CA PHE A 178 -14.85 -0.70 -11.24
C PHE A 178 -13.35 -0.99 -11.35
N ARG A 179 -12.73 -1.43 -10.25
CA ARG A 179 -11.32 -1.82 -10.20
C ARG A 179 -11.06 -3.07 -11.03
N ASP A 180 -11.91 -4.08 -10.90
CA ASP A 180 -11.78 -5.33 -11.62
C ASP A 180 -12.03 -5.13 -13.12
N TRP A 181 -13.02 -4.31 -13.49
CA TRP A 181 -13.25 -3.91 -14.87
C TRP A 181 -12.01 -3.25 -15.50
N ARG A 182 -11.34 -2.34 -14.77
CA ARG A 182 -10.10 -1.71 -15.25
C ARG A 182 -8.95 -2.70 -15.38
N LEU A 183 -8.84 -3.65 -14.46
CA LEU A 183 -7.80 -4.69 -14.50
C LEU A 183 -8.04 -5.66 -15.67
N LEU A 184 -9.27 -6.10 -15.89
CA LEU A 184 -9.62 -6.94 -17.04
C LEU A 184 -9.27 -6.26 -18.37
N ARG A 185 -9.55 -4.95 -18.50
CA ARG A 185 -9.17 -4.19 -19.70
C ARG A 185 -7.66 -4.15 -19.93
N TYR A 186 -6.87 -4.07 -18.85
CA TYR A 186 -5.42 -4.18 -18.93
C TYR A 186 -5.00 -5.57 -19.43
N LEU A 187 -5.59 -6.63 -18.86
CA LEU A 187 -5.32 -8.01 -19.25
C LEU A 187 -5.75 -8.31 -20.70
N ASP A 188 -6.84 -7.71 -21.19
CA ASP A 188 -7.29 -7.86 -22.58
C ASP A 188 -6.38 -7.14 -23.58
N THR A 189 -5.63 -6.13 -23.14
CA THR A 189 -4.69 -5.39 -23.98
C THR A 189 -3.36 -6.12 -24.14
N LYS A 190 -2.99 -6.96 -23.17
CA LYS A 190 -1.78 -7.79 -23.23
C LYS A 190 -2.14 -9.13 -23.85
N GLU A 191 -1.45 -9.52 -24.91
CA GLU A 191 -1.54 -10.91 -25.40
C GLU A 191 -1.15 -11.86 -24.24
N PRO A 192 -1.89 -12.97 -24.04
CA PRO A 192 -1.57 -13.92 -22.98
C PRO A 192 -0.12 -14.35 -23.16
N PHE A 193 0.66 -14.36 -22.06
CA PHE A 193 2.01 -14.92 -22.06
C PHE A 193 1.91 -16.38 -22.50
N VAL A 194 2.14 -16.64 -23.78
CA VAL A 194 2.21 -18.00 -24.32
C VAL A 194 3.52 -18.57 -23.82
N ILE A 195 3.45 -19.42 -22.80
CA ILE A 195 4.57 -20.28 -22.44
C ILE A 195 4.80 -21.18 -23.65
N PRO A 196 5.96 -21.12 -24.34
CA PRO A 196 6.25 -22.06 -25.39
C PRO A 196 6.17 -23.45 -24.78
N SER A 197 5.28 -24.29 -25.30
CA SER A 197 5.10 -25.66 -24.83
C SER A 197 6.47 -26.31 -24.65
N ALA A 198 6.72 -26.83 -23.45
CA ALA A 198 7.88 -27.67 -23.22
C ALA A 198 7.88 -28.76 -24.28
N ILE A 199 8.98 -28.82 -25.04
CA ILE A 199 9.28 -29.77 -26.11
C ILE A 199 8.61 -31.12 -25.82
N GLU A 200 7.62 -31.51 -26.65
CA GLU A 200 7.09 -32.88 -26.61
C GLU A 200 8.28 -33.84 -26.79
N PRO A 201 8.49 -34.82 -25.89
CA PRO A 201 9.49 -35.83 -26.13
C PRO A 201 9.06 -36.62 -27.36
N SER A 202 9.83 -36.47 -28.44
CA SER A 202 9.70 -37.25 -29.67
C SER A 202 9.68 -38.74 -29.30
N MET A 203 8.51 -39.36 -29.34
CA MET A 203 8.40 -40.81 -29.25
C MET A 203 8.99 -41.39 -30.55
N PRO A 204 10.05 -42.21 -30.51
CA PRO A 204 10.49 -42.93 -31.68
C PRO A 204 9.45 -44.02 -31.97
N GLY A 205 8.79 -43.91 -33.12
CA GLY A 205 7.86 -44.92 -33.59
C GLY A 205 8.52 -46.30 -33.67
N ARG A 206 7.87 -47.29 -33.07
CA ARG A 206 7.96 -48.71 -33.42
C ARG A 206 6.60 -49.36 -33.24
#